data_AF-A0A950CRV9-F1
#
_entry.id   AF-A0A950CRV9-F1
#
_cell.length_a   1.000
_cell.length_b   1.000
_cell.length_c   1.000
_cell.angle_alpha   90.00
_cell.angle_beta   90.00
_cell.angle_gamma   90.00
#
_symmetry.space_group_name_H-M   'P 1'
#
loop_
_entity.id
_entity.type
_entity.pdbx_description
1 polymer ?
#
loop_
_entity_poly.entity_id
_entity_poly.type
_entity_poly.pdbx_seq_one_letter_code
_entity_poly.pdbx_strand_id
1 'polypeptide(L)'
;FNSLVGLDIASARFRANIAGHEIKLSQILLTMLTRQFLDARLMFEPLEAARLRQARCAIMTAGRPASLSEQFHESVRLVLETRLDPTLRARSEGFVSSCLNMLEEDFAEFDPAQEIDPRFIRSLLIRR
;
A
#
# COMPACT_ATOMS: atom_id res chain seq x y z
N PHE A 1 -5.74 3.32 14.52
CA PHE A 1 -4.95 2.37 13.70
C PHE A 1 -5.58 0.99 13.67
N ASN A 2 -5.80 0.30 14.80
CA ASN A 2 -6.53 -0.99 14.82
C ASN A 2 -7.89 -0.93 14.09
N SER A 3 -8.61 0.20 14.20
CA SER A 3 -9.85 0.46 13.44
C SER A 3 -9.65 0.53 11.92
N LEU A 4 -8.53 1.10 11.45
CA LEU A 4 -8.22 1.29 10.04
C LEU A 4 -7.86 -0.02 9.34
N VAL A 5 -6.97 -0.79 9.97
CA VAL A 5 -6.37 -1.98 9.36
C VAL A 5 -6.98 -3.29 9.86
N GLY A 6 -7.76 -3.27 10.95
CA GLY A 6 -8.30 -4.51 11.55
C GLY A 6 -7.20 -5.52 11.88
N LEU A 7 -5.98 -5.03 12.09
CA LEU A 7 -4.77 -5.83 12.18
C LEU A 7 -4.67 -6.45 13.56
N ASP A 8 -4.76 -7.77 13.63
CA ASP A 8 -4.35 -8.49 14.83
C ASP A 8 -2.83 -8.59 14.86
N ILE A 9 -2.21 -7.54 15.43
CA ILE A 9 -0.76 -7.45 15.66
C ILE A 9 -0.27 -8.60 16.56
N ALA A 10 -1.15 -9.13 17.41
CA ALA A 10 -0.87 -10.26 18.27
C ALA A 10 -1.10 -11.62 17.58
N SER A 11 -1.48 -11.66 16.30
CA SER A 11 -1.60 -12.91 15.56
C SER A 11 -0.21 -13.50 15.26
N ALA A 12 -0.11 -14.83 15.27
CA ALA A 12 1.09 -15.53 14.83
C ALA A 12 1.46 -15.21 13.38
N ARG A 13 0.44 -15.03 12.52
CA ARG A 13 0.61 -14.65 11.10
C ARG A 13 1.25 -13.28 10.94
N PHE A 14 0.79 -12.27 11.68
CA PHE A 14 1.41 -10.95 11.64
C PHE A 14 2.86 -11.02 12.11
N ARG A 15 3.10 -11.61 13.30
CA ARG A 15 4.45 -11.79 13.85
C ARG A 15 5.40 -12.52 12.90
N ALA A 16 4.95 -13.57 12.22
CA ALA A 16 5.77 -14.29 11.26
C ALA A 16 6.19 -13.42 10.06
N ASN A 17 5.30 -12.53 9.59
CA ASN A 17 5.59 -11.61 8.49
C ASN A 17 6.49 -10.43 8.90
N ILE A 18 6.53 -10.06 10.19
CA ILE A 18 7.33 -8.93 10.69
C ILE A 18 8.61 -9.34 11.41
N ALA A 19 8.79 -10.64 11.72
CA ALA A 19 9.91 -11.12 12.52
C ALA A 19 11.26 -10.73 11.88
N GLY A 20 12.13 -10.09 12.67
CA GLY A 20 13.48 -9.70 12.24
C GLY A 20 13.57 -8.49 11.32
N HIS A 21 12.48 -7.73 11.13
CA HIS A 21 12.46 -6.56 10.26
C HIS A 21 11.91 -5.32 10.98
N GLU A 22 12.58 -4.17 10.81
CA GLU A 22 12.01 -2.88 11.20
C GLU A 22 11.00 -2.45 10.14
N ILE A 23 9.72 -2.47 10.48
CA ILE A 23 8.63 -2.21 9.54
C ILE A 23 7.91 -0.93 9.96
N LYS A 24 7.79 0.01 9.02
CA LYS A 24 7.09 1.28 9.22
C LYS A 24 5.58 1.08 9.09
N LEU A 25 4.82 1.89 9.81
CA LEU A 25 3.37 1.91 9.73
C LEU A 25 2.85 2.22 8.32
N SER A 26 3.54 3.13 7.62
CA SER A 26 3.23 3.48 6.23
C SER A 26 3.35 2.27 5.32
N GLN A 27 4.38 1.44 5.50
CA GLN A 27 4.56 0.23 4.70
C GLN A 27 3.44 -0.78 4.91
N ILE A 28 3.02 -0.97 6.15
CA ILE A 28 1.88 -1.83 6.49
C ILE A 28 0.62 -1.32 5.78
N LEU A 29 0.30 -0.02 5.95
CA LEU A 29 -0.90 0.57 5.38
C LEU A 29 -0.89 0.48 3.85
N LEU A 30 0.20 0.91 3.20
CA LEU A 30 0.31 0.92 1.75
C LEU A 30 0.23 -0.49 1.17
N THR A 31 0.91 -1.46 1.80
CA THR A 31 0.79 -2.87 1.40
C THR A 31 -0.65 -3.35 1.47
N MET A 32 -1.39 -3.03 2.55
CA MET A 32 -2.79 -3.42 2.68
C MET A 32 -3.70 -2.74 1.67
N LEU A 33 -3.49 -1.46 1.36
CA LEU A 33 -4.28 -0.72 0.36
C LEU A 33 -4.02 -1.24 -1.05
N THR A 34 -2.75 -1.47 -1.42
CA THR A 34 -2.39 -2.08 -2.70
C THR A 34 -2.97 -3.49 -2.82
N ARG A 35 -2.91 -4.30 -1.76
CA ARG A 35 -3.55 -5.64 -1.73
C ARG A 35 -5.07 -5.56 -1.85
N GLN A 36 -5.72 -4.62 -1.17
CA GLN A 36 -7.15 -4.39 -1.31
C GLN A 36 -7.51 -4.05 -2.75
N PHE A 37 -6.72 -3.22 -3.42
CA PHE A 37 -6.97 -2.85 -4.80
C PHE A 37 -6.77 -4.01 -5.79
N LEU A 38 -5.72 -4.82 -5.59
CA LEU A 38 -5.40 -5.94 -6.47
C LEU A 38 -6.29 -7.16 -6.25
N ASP A 39 -6.59 -7.48 -4.99
CA ASP A 39 -7.15 -8.77 -4.58
C ASP A 39 -8.55 -8.62 -3.95
N ALA A 40 -9.10 -7.40 -3.87
CA ALA A 40 -10.33 -7.06 -3.14
C ALA A 40 -10.31 -7.51 -1.67
N ARG A 41 -9.11 -7.60 -1.07
CA ARG A 41 -8.89 -8.07 0.30
C ARG A 41 -8.03 -7.10 1.11
N LEU A 42 -8.63 -6.52 2.14
CA LEU A 42 -7.94 -5.63 3.07
C LEU A 42 -7.28 -6.47 4.17
N MET A 43 -6.17 -7.11 3.83
CA MET A 43 -5.40 -7.97 4.72
C MET A 43 -3.91 -7.64 4.66
N PHE A 44 -3.24 -7.83 5.79
CA PHE A 44 -1.78 -7.71 5.84
C PHE A 44 -1.11 -8.96 5.30
N GLU A 45 -0.55 -8.81 4.10
CA GLU A 45 0.28 -9.83 3.45
C GLU A 45 1.29 -9.15 2.53
N PRO A 46 2.61 -9.29 2.79
CA PRO A 46 3.65 -8.73 1.92
C PRO A 46 3.43 -9.13 0.46
N LEU A 47 3.64 -8.21 -0.47
CA LEU A 47 3.44 -8.47 -1.90
C LEU A 47 4.57 -9.35 -2.43
N GLU A 48 4.28 -10.29 -3.33
CA GLU A 48 5.31 -11.05 -4.02
C GLU A 48 6.06 -10.15 -5.01
N ALA A 49 7.39 -10.27 -5.10
CA ALA A 49 8.21 -9.50 -6.04
C ALA A 49 7.70 -9.57 -7.49
N ALA A 50 7.26 -10.76 -7.92
CA ALA A 50 6.69 -10.98 -9.25
C ALA A 50 5.41 -10.17 -9.55
N ARG A 51 4.72 -9.68 -8.50
CA ARG A 51 3.49 -8.88 -8.62
C ARG A 51 3.75 -7.38 -8.64
N LEU A 52 4.98 -6.90 -8.50
CA LEU A 52 5.28 -5.46 -8.48
C LEU A 52 4.85 -4.74 -9.76
N ARG A 53 5.10 -5.34 -10.92
CA ARG A 53 4.64 -4.80 -12.21
C ARG A 53 3.12 -4.71 -12.25
N GLN A 54 2.43 -5.77 -11.81
CA GLN A 54 0.98 -5.78 -11.73
C GLN A 54 0.47 -4.66 -10.79
N ALA A 55 1.10 -4.50 -9.63
CA ALA A 55 0.77 -3.45 -8.67
C ALA A 55 0.94 -2.06 -9.29
N ARG A 56 2.10 -1.77 -9.88
CA ARG A 56 2.36 -0.49 -10.57
C ARG A 56 1.29 -0.22 -11.63
N CYS A 57 1.05 -1.16 -12.54
CA CYS A 57 0.09 -0.97 -13.63
C CYS A 57 -1.35 -0.81 -13.14
N ALA A 58 -1.69 -1.37 -11.98
CA ALA A 58 -3.02 -1.24 -11.39
C ALA A 58 -3.19 0.12 -10.69
N ILE A 59 -2.19 0.55 -9.90
CA ILE A 59 -2.35 1.71 -9.02
C ILE A 59 -1.87 3.03 -9.64
N MET A 60 -0.99 2.98 -10.65
CA MET A 60 -0.41 4.16 -11.30
C MET A 60 -0.99 4.40 -12.69
N THR A 61 -0.86 5.62 -13.20
CA THR A 61 -1.09 5.95 -14.61
C THR A 61 -0.01 5.36 -15.53
N ALA A 62 -0.28 5.34 -16.83
CA ALA A 62 0.64 4.79 -17.84
C ALA A 62 1.78 5.76 -18.23
N GLY A 63 1.72 7.03 -17.81
CA GLY A 63 2.69 8.06 -18.17
C GLY A 63 4.04 7.95 -17.46
N ARG A 64 4.95 8.87 -17.79
CA ARG A 64 6.23 9.10 -17.09
C ARG A 64 6.48 10.62 -16.97
N PRO A 65 6.56 11.19 -15.75
CA PRO A 65 6.35 10.50 -14.47
C PRO A 65 4.92 9.96 -14.36
N ALA A 66 4.77 8.78 -13.79
CA ALA A 66 3.48 8.23 -13.46
C ALA A 66 2.96 8.86 -12.16
N SER A 67 1.65 8.96 -12.04
CA SER A 67 0.97 9.39 -10.80
C SER A 67 0.02 8.28 -10.36
N LEU A 68 -0.42 8.30 -9.10
CA LEU A 68 -1.48 7.41 -8.65
C LEU A 68 -2.75 7.66 -9.48
N SER A 69 -3.41 6.57 -9.87
CA SER A 69 -4.64 6.62 -10.65
C SER A 69 -5.80 7.14 -9.80
N GLU A 70 -6.74 7.84 -10.43
CA GLU A 70 -7.99 8.27 -9.77
C GLU A 70 -8.74 7.07 -9.18
N GLN A 71 -8.73 5.93 -9.88
CA GLN A 71 -9.37 4.70 -9.40
C GLN A 71 -8.76 4.21 -8.10
N PHE A 72 -7.43 4.28 -7.95
CA PHE A 72 -6.76 3.92 -6.71
C PHE A 72 -7.08 4.91 -5.59
N HIS A 73 -7.06 6.22 -5.86
CA HIS A 73 -7.48 7.24 -4.89
C HIS A 73 -8.91 7.01 -4.39
N GLU A 74 -9.84 6.74 -5.29
CA GLU A 74 -11.23 6.45 -4.95
C GLU A 74 -11.37 5.16 -4.13
N SER A 75 -10.61 4.11 -4.47
CA SER A 75 -10.58 2.89 -3.67
C SER A 75 -10.06 3.14 -2.26
N VAL A 76 -9.01 3.96 -2.11
CA VAL A 76 -8.48 4.33 -0.79
C VAL A 76 -9.54 5.12 -0.01
N ARG A 77 -10.17 6.12 -0.65
CA ARG A 77 -11.24 6.92 -0.05
C ARG A 77 -12.38 6.05 0.49
N LEU A 78 -12.85 5.09 -0.32
CA LEU A 78 -13.90 4.15 0.07
C LEU A 78 -13.49 3.27 1.26
N VAL A 79 -12.25 2.78 1.29
CA VAL A 79 -11.73 2.00 2.43
C VAL A 79 -11.73 2.85 3.70
N LEU A 80 -11.25 4.09 3.62
CA LEU A 80 -11.23 5.00 4.78
C LEU A 80 -12.65 5.31 5.27
N GLU A 81 -13.57 5.59 4.36
CA GLU A 81 -14.99 5.85 4.66
C GLU A 81 -15.67 4.66 5.34
N THR A 82 -15.34 3.44 4.93
CA THR A 82 -15.94 2.23 5.47
C THR A 82 -15.37 1.87 6.85
N ARG A 83 -14.09 2.19 7.11
CA ARG A 83 -13.35 1.72 8.29
C ARG A 83 -13.23 2.75 9.40
N LEU A 84 -13.31 4.03 9.07
CA LEU A 84 -13.11 5.12 10.02
C LEU A 84 -14.37 5.95 10.18
N ASP A 85 -14.68 6.31 11.42
CA ASP A 85 -15.64 7.37 11.67
C ASP A 85 -15.11 8.72 11.12
N PRO A 86 -15.98 9.71 10.92
CA PRO A 86 -15.59 10.99 10.34
C PRO A 86 -14.48 11.72 11.09
N THR A 87 -14.38 11.58 12.42
CA THR A 87 -13.39 12.25 13.25
C THR A 87 -12.01 11.60 13.09
N LEU A 88 -11.95 10.27 13.14
CA LEU A 88 -10.70 9.54 12.90
C LEU A 88 -10.22 9.69 11.45
N ARG A 89 -11.14 9.75 10.48
CA ARG A 89 -10.82 10.00 9.07
C ARG A 89 -10.12 11.34 8.90
N ALA A 90 -10.71 12.43 9.43
CA ALA A 90 -10.11 13.76 9.35
C ALA A 90 -8.71 13.81 10.01
N ARG A 91 -8.54 13.15 11.16
CA ARG A 91 -7.23 13.08 11.85
C ARG A 91 -6.19 12.26 11.08
N SER A 92 -6.61 11.32 10.24
CA SER A 92 -5.71 10.42 9.51
C SER A 92 -5.33 10.95 8.13
N GLU A 93 -6.00 11.99 7.63
CA GLU A 93 -5.87 12.50 6.26
C GLU A 93 -4.42 12.86 5.90
N GLY A 94 -3.76 13.68 6.72
CA GLY A 94 -2.37 14.08 6.46
C GLY A 94 -1.39 12.89 6.45
N PHE A 95 -1.61 11.90 7.32
CA PHE A 95 -0.81 10.68 7.34
C PHE A 95 -1.04 9.83 6.09
N VAL A 96 -2.30 9.63 5.69
CA VAL A 96 -2.62 8.84 4.48
C VAL A 96 -2.09 9.55 3.24
N SER A 97 -2.27 10.86 3.12
CA SER A 97 -1.72 11.66 2.01
C SER A 97 -0.20 11.51 1.93
N SER A 98 0.51 11.61 3.06
CA SER A 98 1.95 11.38 3.09
C SER A 98 2.33 9.96 2.65
N CYS A 99 1.56 8.94 3.05
CA CYS A 99 1.81 7.57 2.60
C CYS A 99 1.62 7.41 1.09
N LEU A 100 0.54 7.99 0.52
CA LEU A 100 0.28 7.93 -0.91
C LEU A 100 1.38 8.63 -1.72
N ASN A 101 1.89 9.76 -1.25
CA ASN A 101 3.03 10.44 -1.90
C ASN A 101 4.28 9.56 -1.91
N MET A 102 4.60 8.86 -0.81
CA MET A 102 5.73 7.91 -0.78
C MET A 102 5.56 6.78 -1.79
N LEU A 103 4.34 6.28 -1.95
CA LEU A 103 4.04 5.23 -2.94
C LEU A 103 4.18 5.75 -4.36
N GLU A 104 3.68 6.96 -4.63
CA GLU A 104 3.80 7.62 -5.92
C GLU A 104 5.27 7.84 -6.29
N GLU A 105 6.07 8.42 -5.39
CA GLU A 105 7.52 8.66 -5.58
C GLU A 105 8.27 7.37 -5.93
N ASP A 106 7.99 6.28 -5.21
CA ASP A 106 8.62 4.99 -5.49
C ASP A 106 8.28 4.47 -6.89
N PHE A 107 7.06 4.69 -7.38
CA PHE A 107 6.60 4.10 -8.64
C PHE A 107 6.68 5.03 -9.86
N ALA A 108 6.77 6.34 -9.66
CA ALA A 108 6.60 7.38 -10.69
C ALA A 108 7.53 7.18 -11.89
N GLU A 109 8.78 6.82 -11.62
CA GLU A 109 9.81 6.72 -12.66
C GLU A 109 9.92 5.32 -13.29
N PHE A 110 9.16 4.32 -12.84
CA PHE A 110 9.26 2.99 -13.45
C PHE A 110 8.59 2.93 -14.82
N ASP A 111 9.27 2.30 -15.78
CA ASP A 111 8.68 1.94 -17.07
C ASP A 111 7.81 0.68 -16.89
N PRO A 112 6.51 0.70 -17.24
CA PRO A 112 5.64 -0.47 -17.11
C PRO A 112 6.08 -1.66 -18.00
N ALA A 113 6.90 -1.43 -19.02
CA ALA A 113 7.44 -2.48 -19.88
C ALA A 113 8.63 -3.23 -19.26
N GLN A 114 9.23 -2.69 -18.18
CA GLN A 114 10.41 -3.27 -17.53
C GLN A 114 10.03 -4.00 -16.24
N GLU A 115 10.86 -4.97 -15.86
CA GLU A 115 10.76 -5.56 -14.54
C GLU A 115 11.17 -4.55 -13.46
N ILE A 116 10.45 -4.54 -12.35
CA ILE A 116 10.72 -3.67 -11.21
C ILE A 116 11.57 -4.45 -10.23
N ASP A 117 12.80 -4.01 -10.00
CA ASP A 117 13.64 -4.58 -8.94
C ASP A 117 13.05 -4.21 -7.57
N PRO A 118 12.67 -5.21 -6.73
CA PRO A 118 12.08 -5.00 -5.42
C PRO A 118 12.85 -4.06 -4.50
N ARG A 119 14.17 -3.94 -4.66
CA ARG A 119 15.04 -3.15 -3.77
C ARG A 119 14.80 -1.65 -3.89
N PHE A 120 14.21 -1.19 -4.98
CA PHE A 120 13.87 0.21 -5.18
C PHE A 120 12.52 0.60 -4.59
N ILE A 121 11.68 -0.38 -4.25
CA ILE A 121 10.36 -0.13 -3.66
C ILE A 121 10.49 -0.18 -2.14
N ARG A 122 10.36 0.98 -1.49
CA ARG A 122 10.54 1.14 -0.04
C ARG A 122 9.20 1.32 0.69
N SER A 123 8.18 1.76 -0.03
CA SER A 123 6.82 2.03 0.42
C SER A 123 5.99 0.76 0.65
N LEU A 124 6.35 -0.36 0.00
CA LEU A 124 5.66 -1.64 0.14
C LEU A 124 6.52 -2.69 0.84
N LEU A 125 5.88 -3.61 1.56
CA LEU A 125 6.54 -4.81 2.05
C LEU A 125 6.51 -5.87 0.96
N ILE A 126 7.69 -6.37 0.61
CA ILE A 126 7.86 -7.32 -0.48
C ILE A 126 8.43 -8.62 0.06
N ARG A 127 7.76 -9.73 -0.24
CA ARG A 127 8.26 -11.08 -0.01
C ARG A 127 9.28 -11.40 -1.10
N ARG A 128 10.49 -11.75 -0.66
CA ARG A 128 11.56 -12.25 -1.52
C ARG A 128 11.22 -13.63 -2.07
#